data_AF-A0A2W5DKW6-F1
#
_entry.id   AF-A0A2W5DKW6-F1
#
_cell.length_a   1.000
_cell.length_b   1.000
_cell.length_c   1.000
_cell.angle_alpha   90.00
_cell.angle_beta   90.00
_cell.angle_gamma   90.00
#
_symmetry.space_group_name_H-M   'P 1'
#
loop_
_entity.id
_entity.type
_entity.pdbx_description
1 polymer ?
#
loop_
_entity_poly.entity_id
_entity_poly.type
_entity_poly.pdbx_seq_one_letter_code
_entity_poly.pdbx_strand_id
1 'polypeptide(L)'
;MAGTFEARGKPLQWKKRPKVSVFQEPKKKAALPRADVSLLMSGTLVLNQKAHDALGPFLQEFGQFLELDVGGSTEYFYNVTNLVDCIDPDRSEKRSTGVILKEVFRDDATPSAAAIFKDPRTVGTRMYANDAAKQKLDGLVIAAGLSGVELVALGSP
;
A
#
# COMPACT_ATOMS: atom_id res chain seq x y z
N MET A 1 -18.39 -5.38 -15.85
CA MET A 1 -17.58 -4.21 -15.43
C MET A 1 -16.80 -4.66 -14.19
N ALA A 2 -15.53 -5.04 -14.39
CA ALA A 2 -14.62 -5.40 -13.31
C ALA A 2 -14.37 -4.17 -12.44
N GLY A 3 -14.30 -4.33 -11.12
CA GLY A 3 -14.03 -3.22 -10.21
C GLY A 3 -12.68 -2.60 -10.54
N THR A 4 -12.65 -1.29 -10.76
CA THR A 4 -11.39 -0.59 -11.01
C THR A 4 -10.64 -0.45 -9.68
N PHE A 5 -9.46 -1.07 -9.57
CA PHE A 5 -8.59 -1.01 -8.38
C PHE A 5 -7.79 0.31 -8.30
N GLU A 6 -8.38 1.42 -8.72
CA GLU A 6 -7.71 2.73 -8.77
C GLU A 6 -7.63 3.38 -7.38
N ALA A 7 -6.63 3.00 -6.58
CA ALA A 7 -6.36 3.61 -5.28
C ALA A 7 -5.63 4.96 -5.39
N ARG A 8 -6.29 5.96 -5.99
CA ARG A 8 -5.72 7.30 -6.22
C ARG A 8 -6.02 8.30 -5.10
N GLY A 9 -6.05 7.84 -3.84
CA GLY A 9 -6.28 8.72 -2.68
C GLY A 9 -7.73 9.14 -2.47
N LYS A 10 -8.68 8.54 -3.18
CA LYS A 10 -10.12 8.78 -2.99
C LYS A 10 -10.77 7.53 -2.40
N PRO A 11 -11.78 7.67 -1.53
CA PRO A 11 -12.60 6.53 -1.12
C PRO A 11 -13.16 5.79 -2.33
N LEU A 12 -13.22 4.47 -2.24
CA LEU A 12 -13.77 3.62 -3.27
C LEU A 12 -15.03 2.94 -2.77
N GLN A 13 -15.94 2.68 -3.69
CA GLN A 13 -17.13 1.89 -3.42
C GLN A 13 -17.34 0.91 -4.57
N TRP A 14 -17.37 -0.38 -4.23
CA TRP A 14 -17.67 -1.42 -5.21
C TRP A 14 -19.12 -1.85 -5.08
N LYS A 15 -19.84 -1.86 -6.21
CA LYS A 15 -21.23 -2.35 -6.27
C LYS A 15 -21.32 -3.84 -5.95
N LYS A 16 -20.26 -4.59 -6.25
CA LYS A 16 -20.10 -6.01 -5.96
C LYS A 16 -18.67 -6.27 -5.53
N ARG A 17 -18.49 -7.16 -4.56
CA ARG A 17 -17.19 -7.63 -4.13
C ARG A 17 -16.40 -8.20 -5.32
N PRO A 18 -15.24 -7.61 -5.68
CA PRO A 18 -14.43 -8.10 -6.78
C PRO A 18 -13.92 -9.50 -6.51
N LYS A 19 -13.88 -10.31 -7.57
CA LYS A 19 -13.21 -11.61 -7.57
C LYS A 19 -11.82 -11.46 -8.18
N VAL A 20 -10.81 -11.90 -7.45
CA VAL A 20 -9.40 -11.80 -7.86
C VAL A 20 -8.81 -13.20 -7.83
N SER A 21 -8.10 -13.56 -8.90
CA SER A 21 -7.36 -14.81 -8.98
C SER A 21 -5.91 -14.58 -8.55
N VAL A 22 -5.37 -15.54 -7.81
CA VAL A 22 -3.95 -15.55 -7.45
C VAL A 22 -3.14 -15.92 -8.69
N PHE A 23 -2.14 -15.12 -9.02
CA PHE A 23 -1.23 -15.44 -10.11
C PHE A 23 -0.35 -16.63 -9.72
N GLN A 24 -0.33 -17.67 -10.58
CA GLN A 24 0.57 -18.81 -10.44
C GLN A 24 1.55 -18.81 -11.62
N GLU A 25 2.84 -18.82 -11.32
CA GLU A 25 3.87 -18.95 -12.36
C GLU A 25 3.69 -20.28 -13.12
N PRO A 26 3.54 -20.26 -14.47
CA PRO A 26 3.20 -21.46 -15.25
C PRO A 26 4.18 -22.64 -15.10
N LYS A 27 5.43 -22.37 -14.71
CA LYS A 27 6.51 -23.38 -14.63
C LYS A 27 6.71 -23.96 -13.23
N LYS A 28 6.03 -23.46 -12.18
CA LYS A 28 6.15 -24.00 -10.82
C LYS A 28 4.99 -24.96 -10.51
N LYS A 29 5.34 -26.23 -10.30
CA LYS A 29 4.38 -27.32 -10.02
C LYS A 29 3.59 -27.14 -8.72
N ALA A 30 4.17 -26.46 -7.73
CA ALA A 30 3.50 -26.12 -6.48
C ALA A 30 3.39 -24.61 -6.34
N ALA A 31 2.21 -24.12 -5.96
CA ALA A 31 2.03 -22.73 -5.56
C ALA A 31 2.84 -22.49 -4.27
N LEU A 32 3.61 -21.39 -4.24
CA LEU A 32 4.22 -20.94 -2.99
C LEU A 32 3.12 -20.52 -2.01
N PRO A 33 3.35 -20.66 -0.69
CA PRO A 33 2.42 -20.15 0.30
C PRO A 33 2.24 -18.64 0.08
N ARG A 34 0.99 -18.18 0.19
CA ARG A 34 0.69 -16.77 0.05
C ARG A 34 1.18 -16.01 1.27
N ALA A 35 1.79 -14.85 1.01
CA ALA A 35 2.15 -13.92 2.07
C ALA A 35 0.90 -13.31 2.71
N ASP A 36 1.03 -12.87 3.96
CA ASP A 36 -0.07 -12.26 4.71
C ASP A 36 -0.47 -10.90 4.13
N VAL A 37 0.52 -10.19 3.57
CA VAL A 37 0.34 -8.96 2.79
C VAL A 37 0.91 -9.17 1.40
N SER A 38 0.17 -8.73 0.39
CA SER A 38 0.56 -8.88 -1.01
C SER A 38 0.22 -7.63 -1.81
N LEU A 39 0.94 -7.40 -2.90
CA LEU A 39 0.61 -6.35 -3.88
C LEU A 39 -0.45 -6.88 -4.84
N LEU A 40 -1.52 -6.12 -5.05
CA LEU A 40 -2.44 -6.36 -6.17
C LEU A 40 -1.98 -5.58 -7.41
N MET A 41 -1.55 -4.34 -7.19
CA MET A 41 -0.94 -3.46 -8.18
C MET A 41 -0.05 -2.44 -7.46
N SER A 42 0.69 -1.63 -8.23
CA SER A 42 1.55 -0.59 -7.64
C SER A 42 0.77 0.33 -6.71
N GLY A 43 1.30 0.54 -5.50
CA GLY A 43 0.71 1.43 -4.50
C GLY A 43 -0.58 0.91 -3.87
N THR A 44 -0.89 -0.39 -3.95
CA THR A 44 -2.02 -1.03 -3.24
C THR A 44 -1.61 -2.31 -2.55
N LEU A 45 -2.19 -2.55 -1.38
CA LEU A 45 -1.97 -3.77 -0.61
C LEU A 45 -3.25 -4.59 -0.54
N VAL A 46 -3.10 -5.91 -0.49
CA VAL A 46 -4.13 -6.86 -0.11
C VAL A 46 -3.64 -7.63 1.10
N LEU A 47 -4.46 -7.64 2.15
CA LEU A 47 -4.19 -8.28 3.42
C LEU A 47 -5.11 -9.49 3.57
N ASN A 48 -4.58 -10.62 4.01
CA ASN A 48 -5.42 -11.71 4.52
C ASN A 48 -6.03 -11.32 5.89
N GLN A 49 -6.87 -12.20 6.45
CA GLN A 49 -7.50 -11.95 7.75
C GLN A 49 -6.48 -11.66 8.87
N LYS A 50 -5.41 -12.46 8.96
CA LYS A 50 -4.39 -12.33 10.01
C LYS A 50 -3.71 -10.96 9.95
N ALA A 51 -3.29 -10.51 8.77
CA ALA A 51 -2.69 -9.19 8.61
C ALA A 51 -3.71 -8.08 8.84
N HIS A 52 -4.96 -8.25 8.42
CA HIS A 52 -6.02 -7.28 8.68
C HIS A 52 -6.29 -7.11 10.18
N ASP A 53 -6.33 -8.20 10.95
CA ASP A 53 -6.54 -8.12 12.40
C ASP A 53 -5.37 -7.43 13.12
N ALA A 54 -4.14 -7.68 12.68
CA ALA A 54 -2.94 -7.12 13.29
C ALA A 54 -2.66 -5.66 12.89
N LEU A 55 -2.82 -5.32 11.61
CA LEU A 55 -2.46 -4.01 11.06
C LEU A 55 -3.66 -3.07 10.91
N GLY A 56 -4.87 -3.63 10.77
CA GLY A 56 -6.11 -2.92 10.49
C GLY A 56 -6.40 -1.77 11.45
N PRO A 57 -6.29 -1.97 12.78
CA PRO A 57 -6.55 -0.90 13.73
C PRO A 57 -5.73 0.36 13.52
N PHE A 58 -4.48 0.22 13.05
CA PHE A 58 -3.61 1.36 12.71
C PHE A 58 -3.84 1.87 11.30
N LEU A 59 -3.97 0.97 10.32
CA LEU A 59 -4.09 1.35 8.91
C LEU A 59 -5.43 2.04 8.60
N GLN A 60 -6.52 1.67 9.27
CA GLN A 60 -7.83 2.30 9.07
C GLN A 60 -7.85 3.81 9.39
N GLU A 61 -6.86 4.31 10.15
CA GLU A 61 -6.72 5.75 10.43
C GLU A 61 -6.37 6.55 9.17
N PHE A 62 -5.78 5.91 8.15
CA PHE A 62 -5.23 6.58 6.96
C PHE A 62 -5.87 6.15 5.64
N GLY A 63 -6.84 5.24 5.71
CA GLY A 63 -7.36 4.59 4.53
C GLY A 63 -8.62 3.79 4.78
N GLN A 64 -8.97 3.02 3.77
CA GLN A 64 -10.19 2.24 3.71
C GLN A 64 -9.84 0.79 3.39
N PHE A 65 -10.44 -0.13 4.12
CA PHE A 65 -10.46 -1.54 3.76
C PHE A 65 -11.69 -1.89 2.96
N LEU A 66 -11.50 -2.67 1.90
CA LEU A 66 -12.56 -3.16 1.02
C LEU A 66 -12.38 -4.66 0.81
N GLU A 67 -13.45 -5.42 0.94
CA GLU A 67 -13.38 -6.87 0.79
C GLU A 67 -13.17 -7.32 -0.66
N LEU A 68 -12.35 -8.35 -0.82
CA LEU A 68 -12.08 -9.09 -2.05
C LEU A 68 -12.42 -10.56 -1.86
N ASP A 69 -12.98 -11.18 -2.90
CA ASP A 69 -13.05 -12.65 -3.01
C ASP A 69 -11.78 -13.12 -3.73
N VAL A 70 -10.87 -13.72 -2.96
CA VAL A 70 -9.61 -14.26 -3.47
C VAL A 70 -9.64 -15.77 -3.35
N GLY A 71 -9.91 -16.45 -4.46
CA GLY A 71 -10.03 -17.91 -4.50
C GLY A 71 -11.10 -18.48 -3.56
N GLY A 72 -12.21 -17.77 -3.33
CA GLY A 72 -13.28 -18.17 -2.41
C GLY A 72 -13.10 -17.70 -0.97
N SER A 73 -11.98 -17.05 -0.64
CA SER A 73 -11.69 -16.51 0.70
C SER A 73 -11.87 -14.99 0.76
N THR A 74 -12.15 -14.47 1.94
CA THR A 74 -12.20 -13.02 2.20
C THR A 74 -10.82 -12.47 2.51
N GLU A 75 -10.45 -11.45 1.75
CA GLU A 75 -9.26 -10.64 1.95
C GLU A 75 -9.58 -9.17 1.78
N TYR A 76 -8.64 -8.32 2.15
CA TYR A 76 -8.88 -6.91 2.35
C TYR A 76 -7.94 -6.09 1.48
N PHE A 77 -8.52 -5.46 0.46
CA PHE A 77 -7.84 -4.41 -0.28
C PHE A 77 -7.72 -3.16 0.60
N TYR A 78 -6.50 -2.68 0.77
CA TYR A 78 -6.23 -1.45 1.51
C TYR A 78 -6.01 -0.29 0.55
N ASN A 79 -6.94 0.67 0.61
CA ASN A 79 -6.93 1.90 -0.15
C ASN A 79 -6.50 3.06 0.75
N VAL A 80 -5.27 3.55 0.60
CA VAL A 80 -4.85 4.77 1.31
C VAL A 80 -5.61 5.97 0.75
N THR A 81 -6.35 6.65 1.61
CA THR A 81 -7.11 7.88 1.28
C THR A 81 -6.48 9.13 1.89
N ASN A 82 -5.50 8.97 2.78
CA ASN A 82 -4.73 10.06 3.34
C ASN A 82 -3.75 10.62 2.29
N LEU A 83 -4.04 11.82 1.79
CA LEU A 83 -3.20 12.53 0.82
C LEU A 83 -2.43 13.66 1.51
N VAL A 84 -1.12 13.67 1.30
CA VAL A 84 -0.23 14.71 1.82
C VAL A 84 0.61 15.24 0.66
N ASP A 85 0.43 16.51 0.31
CA ASP A 85 1.24 17.21 -0.68
C ASP A 85 2.60 17.58 -0.06
N CYS A 86 3.55 16.66 -0.13
CA CYS A 86 4.82 16.75 0.58
C CYS A 86 6.04 16.58 -0.32
N ILE A 87 5.89 16.13 -1.56
CA ILE A 87 7.00 16.06 -2.52
C ILE A 87 7.29 17.46 -3.05
N ASP A 88 8.56 17.86 -2.98
CA ASP A 88 9.10 19.04 -3.65
C ASP A 88 9.42 18.68 -5.12
N PRO A 89 8.59 19.11 -6.09
CA PRO A 89 8.82 18.75 -7.48
C PRO A 89 10.06 19.42 -8.06
N ASP A 90 10.52 20.54 -7.53
CA ASP A 90 11.63 21.32 -8.09
C ASP A 90 12.98 20.74 -7.67
N ARG A 91 13.04 20.13 -6.48
CA ARG A 91 14.22 19.43 -5.97
C ARG A 91 14.26 17.94 -6.29
N SER A 92 13.13 17.35 -6.68
CA SER A 92 13.03 15.94 -7.04
C SER A 92 13.66 15.63 -8.40
N GLU A 93 14.22 14.43 -8.55
CA GLU A 93 14.70 13.95 -9.84
C GLU A 93 13.50 13.58 -10.73
N LYS A 94 13.49 14.10 -11.97
CA LYS A 94 12.40 13.94 -12.91
C LYS A 94 12.90 13.42 -14.26
N ARG A 95 12.11 12.58 -14.92
CA ARG A 95 12.24 12.35 -16.36
C ARG A 95 11.89 13.63 -17.14
N SER A 96 12.31 13.69 -18.40
CA SER A 96 11.90 14.76 -19.34
C SER A 96 10.37 14.88 -19.49
N THR A 97 9.63 13.80 -19.22
CA THR A 97 8.16 13.76 -19.21
C THR A 97 7.53 14.36 -17.94
N GLY A 98 8.34 14.78 -16.95
CA GLY A 98 7.87 15.29 -15.65
C GLY A 98 7.58 14.22 -14.59
N VAL A 99 7.76 12.94 -14.91
CA VAL A 99 7.56 11.84 -13.95
C VAL A 99 8.69 11.85 -12.90
N ILE A 100 8.31 11.86 -11.62
CA ILE A 100 9.23 11.80 -10.49
C ILE A 100 9.89 10.41 -10.42
N LEU A 101 11.23 10.38 -10.44
CA LEU A 101 12.04 9.17 -10.29
C LEU A 101 12.53 8.98 -8.86
N LYS A 102 13.02 10.08 -8.26
CA LYS A 102 13.50 10.12 -6.89
C LYS A 102 12.89 11.32 -6.20
N GLU A 103 12.07 11.03 -5.20
CA GLU A 103 11.33 12.00 -4.42
C GLU A 103 12.25 12.74 -3.44
N VAL A 104 12.11 14.07 -3.39
CA VAL A 104 12.59 14.90 -2.29
C VAL A 104 11.38 15.43 -1.55
N PHE A 105 11.35 15.27 -0.23
CA PHE A 105 10.22 15.70 0.61
C PHE A 105 10.48 17.09 1.18
N ARG A 106 9.40 17.84 1.41
CA ARG A 106 9.39 19.09 2.17
C ARG A 106 9.22 18.77 3.64
N ASP A 107 10.21 19.16 4.46
CA ASP A 107 10.22 18.84 5.89
C ASP A 107 9.04 19.47 6.64
N ASP A 108 8.59 20.66 6.20
CA ASP A 108 7.46 21.39 6.79
C ASP A 108 6.08 20.81 6.40
N ALA A 109 6.02 19.97 5.37
CA ALA A 109 4.77 19.36 4.88
C ALA A 109 4.65 17.87 5.25
N THR A 110 5.75 17.20 5.58
CA THR A 110 5.74 15.80 6.00
C THR A 110 5.13 15.66 7.41
N PRO A 111 4.21 14.71 7.66
CA PRO A 111 3.62 14.54 8.99
C PRO A 111 4.68 14.13 10.02
N SER A 112 4.64 14.74 11.21
CA SER A 112 5.51 14.38 12.34
C SER A 112 4.96 13.21 13.16
N ALA A 113 3.63 13.13 13.32
CA ALA A 113 2.95 11.97 13.91
C ALA A 113 2.93 10.79 12.93
N ALA A 114 2.88 9.56 13.44
CA ALA A 114 2.84 8.35 12.63
C ALA A 114 1.75 8.45 11.54
N ALA A 115 2.16 8.34 10.27
CA ALA A 115 1.24 8.46 9.14
C ALA A 115 1.59 7.48 8.01
N ILE A 116 0.55 6.89 7.43
CA ILE A 116 0.58 6.28 6.10
C ILE A 116 -0.10 7.24 5.13
N PHE A 117 0.51 7.51 3.99
CA PHE A 117 -0.02 8.50 3.06
C PHE A 117 0.43 8.27 1.62
N LYS A 118 -0.15 9.05 0.71
CA LYS A 118 0.32 9.22 -0.67
C LYS A 118 0.52 10.69 -0.98
N ASP A 119 1.44 10.98 -1.89
CA ASP A 119 1.55 12.32 -2.50
C ASP A 119 0.71 12.38 -3.78
N PRO A 120 0.00 13.49 -4.07
CA PRO A 120 -0.78 13.64 -5.29
C PRO A 120 -0.02 13.34 -6.59
N ARG A 121 1.30 13.58 -6.63
CA ARG A 121 2.15 13.39 -7.83
C ARG A 121 2.49 11.93 -8.08
N THR A 122 2.53 11.10 -7.03
CA THR A 122 2.92 9.67 -7.11
C THR A 122 1.79 8.74 -6.68
N VAL A 123 0.58 9.27 -6.50
CA VAL A 123 -0.58 8.59 -5.91
C VAL A 123 -0.94 7.25 -6.57
N GLY A 124 -0.64 7.10 -7.86
CA GLY A 124 -0.92 5.87 -8.61
C GLY A 124 0.08 4.75 -8.42
N THR A 125 1.24 5.00 -7.81
CA THR A 125 2.36 4.04 -7.80
C THR A 125 3.05 3.88 -6.45
N ARG A 126 2.95 4.89 -5.57
CA ARG A 126 3.65 4.92 -4.30
C ARG A 126 2.70 4.97 -3.11
N MET A 127 3.19 4.47 -1.99
CA MET A 127 2.63 4.61 -0.66
C MET A 127 3.80 4.88 0.28
N TYR A 128 3.64 5.84 1.19
CA TYR A 128 4.70 6.26 2.10
C TYR A 128 4.29 6.02 3.54
N ALA A 129 5.29 5.76 4.36
CA ALA A 129 5.21 5.76 5.81
C ALA A 129 6.35 6.65 6.32
N ASN A 130 6.07 7.55 7.26
CA ASN A 130 7.15 8.24 7.97
C ASN A 130 7.78 7.30 9.02
N ASP A 131 8.88 7.74 9.63
CA ASP A 131 9.64 6.91 10.57
C ASP A 131 8.81 6.42 11.77
N ALA A 132 7.96 7.29 12.31
CA ALA A 132 7.07 6.94 13.41
C ALA A 132 6.06 5.84 13.00
N ALA A 133 5.49 5.90 11.80
CA ALA A 133 4.64 4.85 11.27
C ALA A 133 5.42 3.57 10.97
N LYS A 134 6.64 3.68 10.43
CA LYS A 134 7.51 2.53 10.18
C LYS A 134 7.80 1.77 11.47
N GLN A 135 8.23 2.46 12.53
CA GLN A 135 8.51 1.83 13.82
C GLN A 135 7.28 1.09 14.37
N LYS A 136 6.10 1.71 14.27
CA LYS A 136 4.85 1.09 14.71
C LYS A 136 4.49 -0.14 13.86
N LEU A 137 4.60 -0.04 12.54
CA LEU A 137 4.32 -1.16 11.63
C LEU A 137 5.29 -2.32 11.83
N ASP A 138 6.59 -2.06 11.96
CA ASP A 138 7.59 -3.10 12.20
C ASP A 138 7.27 -3.86 13.50
N GLY A 139 6.89 -3.15 14.56
CA GLY A 139 6.47 -3.76 15.81
C GLY A 139 5.25 -4.68 15.65
N LEU A 140 4.22 -4.23 14.91
CA LEU A 140 3.02 -5.03 14.65
C LEU A 140 3.32 -6.26 13.76
N VAL A 141 4.12 -6.08 12.72
CA VAL A 141 4.55 -7.14 11.80
C VAL A 141 5.32 -8.22 12.54
N ILE A 142 6.28 -7.84 13.39
CA ILE A 142 7.07 -8.79 14.19
C ILE A 142 6.17 -9.49 15.20
N ALA A 143 5.36 -8.76 15.97
CA ALA A 143 4.52 -9.33 17.02
C ALA A 143 3.51 -10.35 16.47
N ALA A 144 2.95 -10.11 15.28
CA ALA A 144 2.02 -11.02 14.63
C ALA A 144 2.71 -12.05 13.71
N GLY A 145 4.03 -11.98 13.53
CA GLY A 145 4.80 -12.83 12.61
C GLY A 145 4.24 -12.78 11.19
N LEU A 146 4.02 -11.57 10.65
CA LEU A 146 3.46 -11.37 9.31
C LEU A 146 4.53 -11.50 8.23
N SER A 147 4.11 -12.00 7.08
CA SER A 147 4.94 -12.14 5.87
C SER A 147 4.50 -11.18 4.76
N GLY A 148 5.42 -10.85 3.84
CA GLY A 148 5.14 -10.04 2.65
C GLY A 148 5.07 -8.53 2.87
N VAL A 149 5.58 -8.04 4.01
CA VAL A 149 5.72 -6.61 4.30
C VAL A 149 7.19 -6.28 4.45
N GLU A 150 7.63 -5.26 3.74
CA GLU A 150 8.93 -4.62 3.95
C GLU A 150 8.76 -3.11 3.81
N LEU A 151 9.28 -2.35 4.77
CA LEU A 151 9.37 -0.90 4.69
C LEU A 151 10.81 -0.50 4.41
N VAL A 152 11.05 0.01 3.20
CA VAL A 152 12.38 0.35 2.71
C VAL A 152 12.56 1.87 2.73
N ALA A 153 13.72 2.33 3.21
CA ALA A 153 14.09 3.73 3.14
C ALA A 153 14.26 4.15 1.68
N LEU A 154 13.70 5.32 1.33
CA LEU A 154 13.73 5.82 -0.04
C LEU A 154 15.18 6.04 -0.51
N GLY A 155 15.51 5.51 -1.70
CA GLY A 155 16.85 5.59 -2.27
C GLY A 155 17.83 4.52 -1.80
N SER A 156 17.37 3.50 -1.08
CA SER A 156 18.14 2.25 -0.93
C SER A 156 18.21 1.53 -2.29
N PRO A 157 19.38 0.98 -2.67
CA PRO A 157 19.62 0.39 -3.98
C PRO A 157 18.74 -0.82 -4.30
#